data_AF-A0A6J4JZI4-F1
#
_entry.id   AF-A0A6J4JZI4-F1
#
_cell.length_a   1.000
_cell.length_b   1.000
_cell.length_c   1.000
_cell.angle_alpha   90.00
_cell.angle_beta   90.00
_cell.angle_gamma   90.00
#
_symmetry.space_group_name_H-M   'P 1'
#
loop_
_entity.id
_entity.type
_entity.pdbx_description
1 polymer ?
#
loop_
_entity_poly.entity_id
_entity_poly.type
_entity_poly.pdbx_seq_one_letter_code
_entity_poly.pdbx_strand_id
1 'polypeptide(L)'
;AEEDLLPLYEFEPDAETVLDELLPLYVASRIQYCLLQSAASELASRQKAMKSATDNAQSLIERLTREANQARQAEITQEISEIVGGASALADANATSE
;
A
#
# COMPACT_ATOMS: atom_id res chain seq x y z
N ALA A 1 31.30 -38.48 46.68
CA ALA A 1 30.80 -39.48 45.72
C ALA A 1 29.51 -38.91 45.20
N GLU A 2 29.51 -38.36 43.98
CA GLU A 2 28.28 -38.01 43.28
C GLU A 2 27.55 -39.34 43.06
N GLU A 3 26.40 -39.52 43.70
CA GLU A 3 25.48 -40.59 43.34
C GLU A 3 24.97 -40.26 41.94
N ASP A 4 25.43 -41.01 40.94
CA ASP A 4 24.79 -41.06 39.64
C ASP A 4 23.34 -41.51 39.87
N LEU A 5 22.43 -40.55 39.86
CA LEU A 5 20.99 -40.76 39.95
C LEU A 5 20.54 -41.47 38.67
N LEU A 6 20.58 -42.80 38.69
CA LEU A 6 20.06 -43.61 37.60
C LEU A 6 18.53 -43.45 37.53
N PRO A 7 17.96 -43.37 36.32
CA PRO A 7 16.52 -43.23 36.14
C PRO A 7 15.78 -44.45 36.71
N LEU A 8 14.59 -44.23 37.28
CA LEU A 8 13.74 -45.29 37.84
C LEU A 8 13.26 -46.31 36.78
N TYR A 9 13.38 -45.96 35.50
CA TYR A 9 12.98 -46.73 34.33
C TYR A 9 14.04 -46.61 33.24
N GLU A 10 14.31 -47.71 32.55
CA GLU A 10 15.12 -47.71 31.33
C GLU A 10 14.26 -47.22 30.15
N PHE A 11 14.73 -46.19 29.47
CA PHE A 11 14.09 -45.65 28.27
C PHE A 11 14.84 -46.18 27.05
N GLU A 12 14.09 -46.68 26.07
CA GLU A 12 14.62 -47.12 24.78
C GLU A 12 13.95 -46.28 23.68
N PRO A 13 14.71 -45.54 22.85
CA PRO A 13 16.16 -45.34 22.87
C PRO A 13 16.66 -44.45 24.03
N ASP A 14 17.97 -44.47 24.28
CA ASP A 14 18.59 -43.71 25.36
C ASP A 14 18.50 -42.18 25.12
N ALA A 15 18.68 -41.41 26.18
CA ALA A 15 18.50 -39.96 26.14
C ALA A 15 19.45 -39.24 25.18
N GLU A 16 20.68 -39.74 24.98
CA GLU A 16 21.66 -39.15 24.08
C GLU A 16 21.22 -39.35 22.63
N THR A 17 20.84 -40.58 22.27
CA THR A 17 20.30 -40.91 20.93
C THR A 17 19.05 -40.07 20.60
N VAL A 18 18.11 -39.95 21.53
CA VAL A 18 16.91 -39.11 21.32
C VAL A 18 17.29 -37.66 21.07
N LEU A 19 18.24 -37.13 21.85
CA LEU A 19 18.62 -35.72 21.77
C LEU A 19 19.38 -35.41 20.48
N ASP A 20 20.25 -36.32 20.03
CA ASP A 20 20.98 -36.23 18.77
C ASP A 20 20.07 -36.19 17.54
N GLU A 21 18.92 -36.88 17.58
CA GLU A 21 17.92 -36.80 16.51
C GLU A 21 17.01 -35.58 16.65
N LEU A 22 16.60 -35.25 17.87
CA LEU A 22 15.62 -34.20 18.14
C LEU A 22 16.19 -32.80 17.89
N LEU A 23 17.45 -32.55 18.25
CA LEU A 23 18.05 -31.22 18.14
C LEU A 23 18.13 -30.74 16.67
N PRO A 24 18.62 -31.52 15.70
CA PRO A 24 18.60 -31.14 14.29
C PRO A 24 17.19 -30.87 13.77
N LEU A 25 16.22 -31.72 14.14
CA LEU A 25 14.82 -31.54 13.73
C LEU A 25 14.23 -30.25 14.30
N TYR A 26 14.52 -29.96 15.57
CA TYR A 26 14.11 -28.73 16.22
C TYR A 26 14.69 -27.51 15.50
N VAL A 27 16.01 -27.46 15.26
CA VAL A 27 16.64 -26.33 14.57
C VAL A 27 16.07 -26.15 13.15
N ALA A 28 15.92 -27.24 12.38
CA ALA A 28 15.33 -27.19 11.05
C ALA A 28 13.90 -26.64 11.07
N SER A 29 13.06 -27.11 12.00
CA SER A 29 11.69 -26.62 12.15
C SER A 29 11.63 -25.14 12.54
N ARG A 30 12.55 -24.68 13.41
CA ARG A 30 12.65 -23.26 13.81
C ARG A 30 13.04 -22.37 12.63
N ILE A 31 14.00 -22.80 11.81
CA ILE A 31 14.38 -22.07 10.60
C ILE A 31 13.20 -22.00 9.63
N GLN A 32 12.53 -23.13 9.37
CA GLN A 32 11.35 -23.18 8.50
C GLN A 32 10.25 -22.22 8.99
N TYR A 33 10.00 -22.19 10.31
CA TYR A 33 9.04 -21.28 10.91
C TYR A 33 9.41 -19.81 10.68
N CYS A 34 10.67 -19.44 10.90
CA CYS A 34 11.16 -18.08 10.66
C CYS A 34 11.00 -17.65 9.19
N LEU A 35 11.26 -18.55 8.24
CA LEU A 35 11.07 -18.28 6.81
C LEU A 35 9.59 -18.06 6.47
N LEU A 36 8.70 -18.89 6.99
CA LEU A 36 7.25 -18.72 6.81
C LEU A 36 6.74 -17.41 7.41
N GLN A 37 7.17 -17.06 8.63
CA GLN A 37 6.82 -15.79 9.25
C GLN A 37 7.34 -14.59 8.45
N SER A 38 8.56 -14.69 7.91
CA SER A 38 9.15 -13.64 7.06
C SER A 38 8.35 -13.44 5.78
N ALA A 39 7.97 -14.51 5.10
CA ALA A 39 7.15 -14.45 3.88
C ALA A 39 5.75 -13.86 4.16
N ALA A 40 5.11 -14.28 5.26
CA ALA A 40 3.82 -13.72 5.66
C ALA A 40 3.92 -12.23 6.00
N SER A 41 4.97 -11.82 6.73
CA SER A 41 5.22 -10.42 7.08
C SER A 41 5.49 -9.56 5.85
N GLU A 42 6.22 -10.09 4.88
CA GLU A 42 6.49 -9.43 3.60
C GLU A 42 5.20 -9.18 2.84
N LEU A 43 4.35 -10.20 2.69
CA LEU A 43 3.07 -10.08 2.00
C LEU A 43 2.16 -9.04 2.68
N ALA A 44 2.06 -9.08 4.00
CA ALA A 44 1.26 -8.13 4.77
C ALA A 44 1.79 -6.68 4.63
N SER A 45 3.11 -6.51 4.72
CA SER A 45 3.75 -5.20 4.53
C SER A 45 3.52 -4.67 3.12
N ARG A 46 3.68 -5.52 2.10
CA ARG A 46 3.43 -5.18 0.70
C ARG A 46 1.97 -4.78 0.47
N GLN A 47 1.01 -5.53 1.00
CA GLN A 47 -0.41 -5.19 0.88
C GLN A 47 -0.72 -3.83 1.52
N LYS A 48 -0.16 -3.55 2.70
CA LYS A 48 -0.34 -2.25 3.37
C LYS A 48 0.26 -1.11 2.54
N ALA A 49 1.47 -1.29 2.01
CA ALA A 49 2.12 -0.30 1.16
C ALA A 49 1.31 -0.03 -0.12
N MET A 50 0.82 -1.09 -0.78
CA MET A 50 -0.01 -0.96 -1.98
C MET A 50 -1.34 -0.29 -1.69
N LYS A 51 -1.97 -0.56 -0.54
CA LYS A 51 -3.18 0.14 -0.12
C LYS A 51 -2.93 1.65 0.02
N SER A 52 -1.86 2.04 0.72
CA SER A 52 -1.49 3.46 0.82
C SER A 52 -1.19 4.10 -0.53
N ALA A 53 -0.55 3.37 -1.45
CA ALA A 53 -0.31 3.86 -2.81
C ALA A 53 -1.63 4.10 -3.58
N THR A 54 -2.58 3.17 -3.47
CA THR A 54 -3.92 3.29 -4.09
C THR A 54 -4.70 4.46 -3.49
N ASP A 55 -4.70 4.63 -2.17
CA ASP A 55 -5.38 5.73 -1.50
C ASP A 55 -4.80 7.09 -1.95
N ASN A 56 -3.47 7.19 -2.07
CA ASN A 56 -2.80 8.38 -2.59
C ASN A 56 -3.15 8.65 -4.07
N ALA A 57 -3.17 7.61 -4.90
CA ALA A 57 -3.55 7.73 -6.30
C ALA A 57 -5.00 8.22 -6.44
N GLN A 58 -5.92 7.72 -5.62
CA GLN A 58 -7.31 8.15 -5.60
C GLN A 58 -7.42 9.63 -5.22
N SER A 59 -6.69 10.07 -4.20
CA SER A 59 -6.64 11.49 -3.81
C SER A 59 -6.14 12.39 -4.95
N LEU A 60 -5.11 11.95 -5.67
CA LEU A 60 -4.59 12.67 -6.84
C LEU A 60 -5.62 12.74 -7.97
N ILE A 61 -6.29 11.63 -8.28
CA ILE A 61 -7.35 11.58 -9.30
C ILE A 61 -8.44 12.59 -8.96
N GLU A 62 -8.92 12.61 -7.72
CA GLU A 62 -9.96 13.55 -7.31
C GLU A 62 -9.51 15.01 -7.45
N ARG A 63 -8.29 15.33 -6.99
CA ARG A 63 -7.75 16.69 -7.07
C ARG A 63 -7.62 17.14 -8.52
N LEU A 64 -6.99 16.34 -9.37
CA LEU A 64 -6.78 16.66 -10.78
C LEU A 64 -8.10 16.75 -11.54
N THR A 65 -9.09 15.92 -11.19
CA THR A 65 -10.44 16.01 -11.78
C THR A 65 -11.11 17.34 -11.42
N ARG A 66 -10.99 17.79 -10.17
CA ARG A 66 -11.52 19.10 -9.75
C ARG A 66 -10.82 20.24 -10.48
N GLU A 67 -9.48 20.20 -10.56
CA GLU A 67 -8.68 21.21 -11.30
C GLU A 67 -9.07 21.26 -12.78
N ALA A 68 -9.22 20.11 -13.44
CA ALA A 68 -9.63 20.05 -14.84
C ALA A 68 -11.04 20.62 -15.07
N ASN A 69 -11.97 20.35 -14.16
CA ASN A 69 -13.32 20.92 -14.24
C ASN A 69 -13.32 22.44 -14.01
N GLN A 70 -12.49 22.93 -13.08
CA GLN A 70 -12.35 24.36 -12.83
C GLN A 70 -11.74 25.08 -14.03
N ALA A 71 -10.68 24.53 -14.62
CA ALA A 71 -10.07 25.07 -15.84
C ALA A 71 -11.08 25.13 -17.00
N ARG A 72 -11.86 24.06 -17.20
CA ARG A 72 -12.92 24.02 -18.21
C ARG A 72 -13.98 25.12 -17.99
N GLN A 73 -14.40 25.33 -16.74
CA GLN A 73 -15.39 26.37 -16.43
C GLN A 73 -14.83 27.78 -16.64
N ALA A 74 -13.55 28.00 -16.32
CA ALA A 74 -12.88 29.27 -16.57
C ALA A 74 -12.81 29.56 -18.08
N GLU A 75 -12.49 28.55 -18.89
CA GLU A 75 -12.46 28.66 -20.36
C GLU A 75 -13.84 28.99 -20.95
N ILE A 76 -14.89 28.28 -20.52
CA ILE A 76 -16.28 28.59 -20.93
C ILE A 76 -16.66 30.03 -20.54
N THR A 77 -16.31 30.47 -19.34
CA THR A 77 -16.61 31.82 -18.86
C THR A 77 -15.87 32.88 -19.68
N GLN A 78 -14.63 32.60 -20.05
CA GLN A 78 -13.81 33.47 -20.91
C GLN A 78 -14.44 33.61 -22.30
N GLU A 79 -14.80 32.49 -22.94
CA GLU A 79 -15.47 32.49 -24.24
C GLU A 79 -16.79 33.27 -24.20
N ILE A 80 -17.63 33.07 -23.18
CA ILE A 80 -18.88 33.82 -23.01
C ILE A 80 -18.60 35.33 -22.85
N SER A 81 -17.59 35.68 -22.06
CA SER A 81 -17.21 37.09 -21.84
C SER A 81 -16.74 37.75 -23.13
N GLU A 82 -15.99 37.03 -23.96
CA GLU A 82 -15.55 37.48 -25.29
C GLU A 82 -16.74 37.66 -26.25
N ILE A 83 -17.68 36.70 -26.28
CA ILE A 83 -18.90 36.79 -27.11
C ILE A 83 -19.73 38.02 -26.72
N VAL A 84 -19.98 38.22 -25.42
CA VAL A 84 -20.80 39.34 -24.92
C VAL A 84 -20.09 40.67 -25.16
N GLY A 85 -18.78 40.75 -24.89
CA GLY A 85 -17.98 41.95 -25.16
C GLY A 85 -17.96 42.31 -26.65
N GLY A 86 -17.79 41.32 -27.53
CA GLY A 86 -17.83 41.52 -28.98
C GLY A 86 -19.21 41.96 -29.49
N ALA A 87 -20.29 41.37 -28.98
CA ALA A 87 -21.65 41.76 -29.33
C ALA A 87 -21.98 43.19 -28.88
N SER A 88 -21.55 43.59 -27.67
CA SER A 88 -21.73 44.96 -27.16
C SER A 88 -20.96 45.97 -28.02
N ALA A 89 -19.70 45.68 -28.34
CA ALA A 89 -18.89 46.57 -29.18
C ALA A 89 -19.49 46.76 -30.58
N LEU A 90 -20.10 45.72 -31.15
CA LEU A 90 -20.81 45.82 -32.43
C LEU A 90 -22.07 46.69 -32.32
N ALA A 91 -22.83 46.57 -31.23
CA ALA A 91 -24.01 47.39 -30.99
C ALA A 91 -23.64 48.88 -30.84
N ASP A 92 -22.60 49.19 -30.07
CA ASP A 92 -22.11 50.57 -29.87
C ASP A 92 -21.58 51.18 -31.18
N ALA A 93 -20.87 50.39 -32.01
CA ALA A 93 -20.39 50.84 -33.31
C ALA A 93 -21.55 51.21 -34.26
N ASN A 94 -22.63 50.43 -34.27
CA ASN A 94 -23.81 50.73 -35.06
C ASN A 94 -24.54 51.99 -34.56
N ALA A 95 -24.65 52.17 -33.24
CA ALA A 95 -25.29 53.36 -32.65
C ALA A 95 -24.50 54.66 -32.87
N THR A 96 -23.18 54.58 -33.09
CA THR A 96 -22.33 55.74 -33.40
C THR A 96 -22.33 56.09 -34.90
N SER A 97 -22.87 55.20 -35.74
CA SER A 97 -22.93 55.36 -37.20
C SER A 97 -24.25 55.98 -37.70
N GLU A 98 -25.24 56.12 -36.82
CA GLU A 98 -26.48 56.91 -37.01
C GLU A 98 -26.34 58.32 -36.42
#